data_AF-A0A952YGV2-F1
#
_entry.id   AF-A0A952YGV2-F1
#
_cell.length_a   1.000
_cell.length_b   1.000
_cell.length_c   1.000
_cell.angle_alpha   90.00
_cell.angle_beta   90.00
_cell.angle_gamma   90.00
#
_symmetry.space_group_name_H-M   'P 1'
#
loop_
_entity.id
_entity.type
_entity.pdbx_description
1 polymer ?
#
loop_
_entity_poly.entity_id
_entity_poly.type
_entity_poly.pdbx_seq_one_letter_code
_entity_poly.pdbx_strand_id
1 'polypeptide(L)'
;MSSIARLLALTTLLLVLPARAEVSEDERNLITAFVAWAGINCGDMIPMEEYWEALKKMKSLGDEQSAAYRRRVKFMVDQAATREVACKSIGEALVQP
;
A
#
# COMPACT_ATOMS: atom_id res chain seq x y z
N MET A 1 17.56 64.79 4.28
CA MET A 1 16.64 63.70 4.69
C MET A 1 16.41 62.84 3.46
N SER A 2 17.01 61.66 3.36
CA SER A 2 16.84 60.78 2.20
C SER A 2 16.69 59.34 2.65
N SER A 3 15.62 58.73 2.18
CA SER A 3 15.00 57.50 2.65
C SER A 3 15.76 56.26 2.17
N ILE A 4 16.26 55.45 3.10
CA ILE A 4 16.75 54.10 2.78
C ILE A 4 15.54 53.16 2.77
N ALA A 5 15.07 52.87 1.56
CA ALA A 5 14.02 51.90 1.32
C ALA A 5 14.52 50.48 1.61
N ARG A 6 13.74 49.77 2.43
CA ARG A 6 13.84 48.35 2.71
C ARG A 6 13.52 47.53 1.46
N LEU A 7 14.38 46.58 1.11
CA LEU A 7 13.98 45.42 0.31
C LEU A 7 14.99 44.29 0.55
N LEU A 8 14.78 43.53 1.62
CA LEU A 8 15.32 42.18 1.73
C LEU A 8 14.37 41.29 0.93
N ALA A 9 14.74 41.06 -0.34
CA ALA A 9 14.15 40.00 -1.15
C ALA A 9 14.59 38.67 -0.55
N LEU A 10 13.77 38.11 0.35
CA LEU A 10 13.93 36.75 0.82
C LEU A 10 13.36 35.80 -0.25
N THR A 11 14.10 35.69 -1.35
CA THR A 11 13.93 34.61 -2.31
C THR A 11 14.49 33.33 -1.71
N THR A 12 13.61 32.46 -1.24
CA THR A 12 13.84 31.02 -1.37
C THR A 12 12.48 30.35 -1.50
N LEU A 13 12.15 30.12 -2.76
CA LEU A 13 11.16 29.20 -3.25
C LEU A 13 11.47 27.81 -2.66
N LEU A 14 10.85 27.44 -1.54
CA LEU A 14 10.80 26.05 -1.14
C LEU A 14 9.79 25.38 -2.06
N LEU A 15 10.34 24.77 -3.12
CA LEU A 15 9.68 23.74 -3.93
C LEU A 15 9.02 22.75 -2.99
N VAL A 16 7.71 22.88 -2.79
CA VAL A 16 6.86 21.83 -2.25
C VAL A 16 6.72 20.80 -3.37
N LEU A 17 7.79 20.05 -3.61
CA LEU A 17 7.68 18.74 -4.22
C LEU A 17 6.87 17.91 -3.22
N PRO A 18 5.72 17.32 -3.61
CA PRO A 18 5.14 16.28 -2.77
C PRO A 18 6.21 15.18 -2.72
N ALA A 19 6.89 15.07 -1.58
CA ALA A 19 7.68 13.89 -1.29
C ALA A 19 6.69 12.72 -1.36
N ARG A 20 6.71 11.97 -2.47
CA ARG A 20 5.98 10.71 -2.57
C ARG A 20 6.54 9.84 -1.46
N ALA A 21 5.79 9.69 -0.38
CA ALA A 21 6.18 8.84 0.73
C ALA A 21 6.37 7.44 0.14
N GLU A 22 7.61 6.94 0.17
CA GLU A 22 7.89 5.59 -0.28
C GLU A 22 7.13 4.62 0.62
N VAL A 23 6.34 3.74 0.02
CA VAL A 23 5.64 2.65 0.72
C VAL A 23 6.67 1.89 1.56
N SER A 24 6.39 1.66 2.84
CA SER A 24 7.34 0.93 3.68
C SER A 24 7.45 -0.54 3.25
N GLU A 25 8.54 -1.23 3.60
CA GLU A 25 8.65 -2.67 3.30
C GLU A 25 7.57 -3.50 4.00
N ASP A 26 7.21 -3.16 5.24
CA ASP A 26 6.11 -3.82 5.97
C ASP A 26 4.78 -3.67 5.23
N GLU A 27 4.51 -2.48 4.73
CA GLU A 27 3.29 -2.17 3.98
C GLU A 27 3.26 -2.92 2.64
N ARG A 28 4.38 -2.97 1.91
CA ARG A 28 4.50 -3.81 0.69
C ARG A 28 4.24 -5.29 0.97
N ASN A 29 4.81 -5.83 2.05
CA ASN A 29 4.61 -7.23 2.43
C ASN A 29 3.15 -7.48 2.84
N LEU A 30 2.50 -6.51 3.49
CA LEU A 30 1.09 -6.59 3.85
C LEU A 30 0.18 -6.57 2.60
N ILE A 31 0.45 -5.69 1.64
CA ILE A 31 -0.24 -5.65 0.35
C ILE A 31 -0.07 -6.98 -0.39
N THR A 32 1.16 -7.51 -0.44
CA THR A 32 1.45 -8.82 -1.03
C THR A 32 0.61 -9.93 -0.39
N ALA A 33 0.49 -9.92 0.95
CA ALA A 33 -0.33 -10.89 1.66
C ALA A 33 -1.83 -10.75 1.33
N PHE A 34 -2.32 -9.52 1.12
CA PHE A 34 -3.69 -9.28 0.66
C PHE A 34 -3.94 -9.83 -0.74
N VAL A 35 -3.03 -9.60 -1.69
CA VAL A 35 -3.11 -10.15 -3.05
C VAL A 35 -3.15 -11.69 -3.02
N ALA A 36 -2.28 -12.30 -2.21
CA ALA A 36 -2.26 -13.75 -2.04
C ALA A 36 -3.57 -14.30 -1.45
N TRP A 37 -4.17 -13.60 -0.48
CA TRP A 37 -5.47 -13.97 0.07
C TRP A 37 -6.60 -13.79 -0.96
N ALA A 38 -6.62 -12.66 -1.68
CA ALA A 38 -7.66 -12.32 -2.63
C ALA A 38 -7.67 -13.26 -3.83
N GLY A 39 -6.51 -13.67 -4.35
CA GLY A 39 -6.43 -14.65 -5.44
C GLY A 39 -7.08 -16.00 -5.12
N ILE A 40 -7.14 -16.39 -3.84
CA ILE A 40 -7.83 -17.62 -3.39
C ILE A 40 -9.33 -17.38 -3.17
N ASN A 41 -9.70 -16.20 -2.66
CA ASN A 41 -11.03 -15.98 -2.07
C ASN A 41 -11.99 -15.16 -2.94
N CYS A 42 -11.46 -14.38 -3.88
CA CYS A 42 -12.21 -13.39 -4.66
C CYS A 42 -12.39 -13.78 -6.14
N GLY A 43 -11.91 -14.97 -6.55
CA GLY A 43 -11.97 -15.43 -7.94
C GLY A 43 -11.13 -14.56 -8.86
N ASP A 44 -11.67 -14.23 -10.04
CA ASP A 44 -10.94 -13.58 -11.14
C ASP A 44 -10.65 -12.08 -10.92
N MET A 45 -10.95 -11.53 -9.73
CA MET A 45 -10.63 -10.14 -9.39
C MET A 45 -9.13 -9.87 -9.29
N ILE A 46 -8.33 -10.91 -9.05
CA ILE A 46 -6.87 -10.81 -9.01
C ILE A 46 -6.33 -11.62 -10.18
N PRO A 47 -5.55 -11.02 -11.10
CA PRO A 47 -4.88 -11.76 -12.16
C PRO A 47 -4.04 -12.90 -11.59
N MET A 48 -4.11 -14.09 -12.21
CA MET A 48 -3.39 -15.28 -11.73
C MET A 48 -1.88 -15.05 -11.60
N GLU A 49 -1.29 -14.23 -12.47
CA GLU A 49 0.13 -13.86 -12.39
C GLU A 49 0.47 -13.11 -11.10
N GLU A 50 -0.33 -12.10 -10.73
CA GLU A 50 -0.15 -11.34 -9.48
C GLU A 50 -0.31 -12.23 -8.25
N TYR A 51 -1.29 -13.14 -8.28
CA TYR A 51 -1.47 -14.13 -7.23
C TYR A 51 -0.23 -15.03 -7.05
N TRP A 52 0.35 -15.54 -8.14
CA TRP A 52 1.53 -16.39 -8.07
C TRP A 52 2.77 -15.66 -7.57
N GLU A 53 3.01 -14.44 -8.04
CA GLU A 53 4.13 -13.62 -7.55
C GLU A 53 3.95 -13.26 -6.06
N ALA A 54 2.71 -12.97 -5.64
CA ALA A 54 2.40 -12.75 -4.24
C ALA A 54 2.70 -13.99 -3.38
N LEU A 55 2.28 -15.19 -3.81
CA LEU A 55 2.60 -16.44 -3.11
C LEU A 55 4.12 -16.67 -3.00
N LYS A 56 4.85 -16.44 -4.09
CA LYS A 56 6.31 -16.60 -4.15
C LYS A 56 7.00 -15.63 -3.18
N LYS A 57 6.60 -14.36 -3.18
CA LYS A 57 7.13 -13.37 -2.23
C LYS A 57 6.79 -13.75 -0.79
N MET A 58 5.55 -14.13 -0.50
CA MET A 58 5.15 -14.59 0.83
C MET A 58 5.94 -15.82 1.30
N LYS A 59 6.34 -16.72 0.40
CA LYS A 59 7.20 -17.86 0.72
C LYS A 59 8.63 -17.43 1.02
N SER A 60 9.16 -16.44 0.29
CA SER A 60 10.53 -15.92 0.50
C SER A 60 10.75 -15.26 1.86
N LEU A 61 9.68 -14.80 2.53
CA LEU A 61 9.73 -14.23 3.89
C LEU A 61 9.96 -15.30 4.99
N GLY A 62 9.83 -16.58 4.65
CA GLY A 62 9.85 -17.67 5.63
C GLY A 62 8.51 -17.85 6.36
N ASP A 63 8.31 -19.03 6.93
CA ASP A 63 6.99 -19.49 7.39
C ASP A 63 6.40 -18.61 8.50
N GLU A 64 7.22 -18.18 9.47
CA GLU A 64 6.76 -17.41 10.62
C GLU A 64 6.28 -16.01 10.22
N GLN A 65 7.10 -15.28 9.48
CA GLN A 65 6.77 -13.92 9.03
C GLN A 65 5.59 -13.95 8.05
N SER A 66 5.57 -14.93 7.15
CA SER A 66 4.46 -15.17 6.23
C SER A 66 3.15 -15.44 6.97
N ALA A 67 3.19 -16.24 8.04
CA ALA A 67 2.04 -16.51 8.88
C ALA A 67 1.56 -15.27 9.66
N ALA A 68 2.48 -14.42 10.12
CA ALA A 68 2.14 -13.17 10.79
C ALA A 68 1.34 -12.22 9.87
N TYR A 69 1.78 -12.04 8.62
CA TYR A 69 1.02 -11.24 7.65
C TYR A 69 -0.32 -11.87 7.29
N ARG A 70 -0.39 -13.20 7.11
CA ARG A 70 -1.68 -13.90 6.90
C ARG A 70 -2.67 -13.67 8.05
N ARG A 71 -2.20 -13.68 9.30
CA ARG A 71 -3.04 -13.36 10.47
C ARG A 71 -3.52 -11.91 10.46
N ARG A 72 -2.66 -10.95 10.11
CA ARG A 72 -3.03 -9.53 9.96
C ARG A 72 -4.10 -9.35 8.88
N VAL A 73 -3.89 -9.96 7.70
CA VAL A 73 -4.89 -9.97 6.62
C VAL A 73 -6.21 -10.56 7.10
N LYS A 74 -6.19 -11.72 7.76
CA LYS A 74 -7.40 -12.34 8.33
C LYS A 74 -8.14 -11.36 9.25
N PHE A 75 -7.44 -10.72 10.18
CA PHE A 75 -8.03 -9.77 11.12
C PHE A 75 -8.67 -8.56 10.41
N MET A 76 -8.07 -8.08 9.31
CA MET A 76 -8.62 -6.97 8.54
C MET A 76 -9.83 -7.39 7.69
N VAL A 77 -9.81 -8.57 7.07
CA VAL A 77 -10.98 -9.05 6.29
C VAL A 77 -12.14 -9.47 7.19
N ASP A 78 -11.88 -9.96 8.40
CA ASP A 78 -12.92 -10.26 9.39
C ASP A 78 -13.65 -8.99 9.88
N GLN A 79 -13.03 -7.81 9.74
CA GLN A 79 -13.66 -6.53 10.04
C GLN A 79 -14.53 -6.00 8.88
N ALA A 80 -14.44 -6.59 7.69
CA ALA A 80 -15.32 -6.24 6.59
C ALA A 80 -16.72 -6.80 6.84
N ALA A 81 -17.76 -6.04 6.47
CA ALA A 81 -19.15 -6.45 6.68
C ALA A 81 -19.50 -7.78 5.98
N THR A 82 -18.91 -8.03 4.80
CA THR A 82 -19.01 -9.30 4.07
C THR A 82 -17.71 -9.58 3.31
N ARG A 83 -17.54 -10.83 2.86
CA ARG A 83 -16.44 -11.21 1.97
C ARG A 83 -16.45 -10.40 0.65
N GLU A 84 -17.63 -10.12 0.12
CA GLU A 84 -17.78 -9.34 -1.12
C GLU A 84 -17.27 -7.91 -0.95
N VAL A 85 -17.58 -7.28 0.18
CA VAL A 85 -17.03 -5.95 0.55
C VAL A 85 -15.50 -6.03 0.65
N ALA A 86 -14.96 -7.06 1.31
CA ALA A 86 -13.50 -7.23 1.41
C ALA A 86 -12.84 -7.36 0.03
N CYS A 87 -13.38 -8.21 -0.85
CA CYS A 87 -12.86 -8.42 -2.20
C CYS A 87 -12.92 -7.13 -3.04
N LYS A 88 -14.04 -6.40 -2.98
CA LYS A 88 -14.21 -5.13 -3.68
C LYS A 88 -13.20 -4.08 -3.21
N SER A 89 -13.02 -3.92 -1.90
CA SER A 89 -12.07 -2.96 -1.33
C SER A 89 -10.63 -3.26 -1.73
N ILE A 90 -10.24 -4.54 -1.81
CA ILE A 90 -8.91 -4.94 -2.27
C ILE A 90 -8.73 -4.61 -3.76
N GLY A 91 -9.71 -4.96 -4.60
CA GLY A 91 -9.66 -4.64 -6.03
C GLY A 91 -9.55 -3.13 -6.30
N GLU A 92 -10.33 -2.32 -5.58
CA GLU A 92 -10.27 -0.85 -5.69
C GLU A 92 -8.91 -0.28 -5.24
N ALA A 93 -8.29 -0.87 -4.22
CA ALA A 93 -6.98 -0.44 -3.73
C ALA A 93 -5.84 -0.79 -4.71
N LEU A 94 -5.94 -1.90 -5.46
CA LEU A 94 -4.93 -2.30 -6.43
C LEU A 94 -4.95 -1.47 -7.73
N VAL A 95 -6.12 -0.92 -8.08
CA VAL A 95 -6.32 -0.13 -9.32
C VAL A 95 -5.95 1.34 -9.13
N GLN A 96 -5.86 1.83 -7.89
CA GLN A 96 -5.55 3.24 -7.61
C GLN A 96 -4.03 3.47 -7.46
N PRO A 97 -3.45 4.44 -8.20
CA PRO A 97 -2.01 4.69 -8.26
C PRO A 97 -1.42 5.43 -7.05
#